data_AF-G5N8N4-F1
#
_entry.id   AF-G5N8N4-F1
#
_cell.length_a   1.000
_cell.length_b   1.000
_cell.length_c   1.000
_cell.angle_alpha   90.00
_cell.angle_beta   90.00
_cell.angle_gamma   90.00
#
_symmetry.space_group_name_H-M   'P 1'
#
loop_
_entity.id
_entity.type
_entity.pdbx_description
1 polymer ?
#
loop_
_entity_poly.entity_id
_entity_poly.type
_entity_poly.pdbx_seq_one_letter_code
_entity_poly.pdbx_strand_id
1 'polypeptide(L)'
;MLNRYPLWKYIMLVVVIIVGLLYALPNLYGEDPAVQITGVRGVAASEQTLIQVQKTLQEEKIPAKSVALEEGAILARFDTTDTQLRAREALMSVLGDKYVVALNLAPATPRWLAAIHADPMKLGLDLRGGVHFLMEVDMDTALGKLQEQNIDSLRSDLREKGIPYTTVRKENNYGLSITFRDSKARDEAI
;
A
#
# COMPACT_ATOMS: atom_id res chain seq x y z
N MET A 1 -2.84 -62.68 -8.59
CA MET A 1 -3.98 -62.21 -9.41
C MET A 1 -3.84 -60.70 -9.55
N LEU A 2 -3.70 -60.19 -10.78
CA LEU A 2 -3.42 -58.78 -11.03
C LEU A 2 -4.73 -57.98 -10.86
N ASN A 3 -4.77 -57.05 -9.89
CA ASN A 3 -5.87 -56.09 -9.73
C ASN A 3 -5.96 -55.21 -10.99
N ARG A 4 -6.68 -55.67 -12.02
CA ARG A 4 -7.02 -54.87 -13.21
C ARG A 4 -8.34 -54.18 -12.93
N TYR A 5 -8.26 -52.87 -12.74
CA TYR A 5 -9.46 -52.04 -12.70
C TYR A 5 -10.08 -51.92 -14.12
N PRO A 6 -11.38 -51.61 -14.23
CA PRO A 6 -12.01 -51.32 -15.51
C PRO A 6 -11.31 -50.13 -16.20
N LEU A 7 -11.18 -50.17 -17.53
CA LEU A 7 -10.54 -49.13 -18.36
C LEU A 7 -11.05 -47.71 -18.05
N TRP A 8 -12.35 -47.58 -17.76
CA TRP A 8 -12.98 -46.31 -17.40
C TRP A 8 -12.32 -45.64 -16.17
N LYS A 9 -11.86 -46.42 -15.17
CA LYS A 9 -11.20 -45.86 -13.98
C LYS A 9 -9.83 -45.27 -14.31
N TYR A 10 -9.10 -45.90 -15.24
CA TYR A 10 -7.83 -45.36 -15.73
C TYR A 10 -8.03 -44.11 -16.57
N ILE A 11 -9.06 -44.09 -17.44
CA ILE A 11 -9.42 -42.90 -18.23
C ILE A 11 -9.83 -41.75 -17.30
N MET A 12 -10.69 -42.02 -16.31
CA MET A 12 -11.10 -41.04 -15.30
C MET A 12 -9.89 -40.49 -14.53
N LEU A 13 -8.96 -41.35 -14.11
CA LEU A 13 -7.74 -40.96 -13.41
C LEU A 13 -6.85 -40.05 -14.27
N VAL A 14 -6.64 -40.39 -15.55
CA VAL A 14 -5.86 -39.57 -16.48
C VAL A 14 -6.51 -38.21 -16.69
N VAL A 15 -7.83 -38.16 -16.89
CA VAL A 15 -8.56 -36.89 -17.06
C VAL A 15 -8.44 -36.01 -15.82
N VAL A 16 -8.61 -36.57 -14.61
CA VAL A 16 -8.47 -35.81 -13.36
C VAL A 16 -7.05 -35.26 -13.20
N ILE A 17 -6.02 -36.05 -13.53
CA ILE A 17 -4.62 -35.58 -13.49
C ILE A 17 -4.37 -34.45 -14.48
N ILE A 18 -4.86 -34.56 -15.72
CA ILE A 18 -4.70 -33.53 -16.74
C ILE A 18 -5.38 -32.23 -16.31
N VAL A 19 -6.61 -32.30 -15.82
CA VAL A 19 -7.34 -31.12 -15.33
C VAL A 19 -6.62 -30.50 -14.12
N GLY A 20 -6.15 -31.33 -13.18
CA GLY A 20 -5.37 -30.86 -12.03
C GLY A 20 -4.08 -30.16 -12.43
N LEU A 21 -3.33 -30.71 -13.39
CA LEU A 21 -2.12 -30.09 -13.92
C LEU A 21 -2.41 -28.77 -14.64
N LEU A 22 -3.49 -28.73 -15.43
CA LEU A 22 -3.88 -27.54 -16.18
C LEU A 22 -4.22 -26.38 -15.25
N TYR A 23 -4.95 -26.65 -14.15
CA TYR A 23 -5.27 -25.63 -13.14
C TYR A 23 -4.12 -25.35 -12.16
N ALA A 24 -3.11 -26.22 -12.06
CA ALA A 24 -1.88 -25.94 -11.30
C ALA A 24 -0.86 -25.10 -12.10
N LEU A 25 -0.93 -25.14 -13.43
CA LEU A 25 -0.01 -24.46 -14.35
C LEU A 25 0.12 -22.94 -14.11
N PRO A 26 -0.96 -22.17 -13.86
CA PRO A 26 -0.87 -20.73 -13.62
C PRO A 26 0.04 -20.37 -12.44
N ASN A 27 0.13 -21.23 -11.43
CA ASN A 27 0.95 -21.02 -10.25
C ASN A 27 2.46 -21.11 -10.53
N LEU A 28 2.87 -21.67 -11.68
CA LEU A 28 4.27 -21.71 -12.09
C LEU A 28 4.72 -20.42 -12.80
N TYR A 29 3.79 -19.61 -13.32
CA TYR A 29 4.15 -18.44 -14.11
C TYR A 29 4.65 -17.26 -13.27
N GLY A 30 4.45 -17.26 -11.94
CA GLY A 30 4.96 -16.19 -11.08
C GLY A 30 4.43 -14.80 -11.45
N GLU A 31 5.14 -13.77 -11.00
CA GLU A 31 4.76 -12.38 -11.18
C GLU A 31 5.92 -11.58 -11.78
N ASP A 32 5.62 -10.75 -12.77
CA ASP A 32 6.59 -9.82 -13.38
C ASP A 32 6.57 -8.49 -12.61
N PRO A 33 7.74 -7.94 -12.22
CA PRO A 33 7.86 -6.58 -11.72
C PRO A 33 7.23 -5.58 -12.69
N ALA A 34 6.30 -4.73 -12.23
CA ALA A 34 5.57 -3.82 -13.09
C ALA A 34 5.45 -2.41 -12.52
N VAL A 35 5.49 -1.39 -13.38
CA VAL A 35 5.14 -0.02 -13.00
C VAL A 35 3.77 0.29 -13.58
N GLN A 36 2.85 0.68 -12.69
CA GLN A 36 1.51 1.08 -13.06
C GLN A 36 1.40 2.60 -13.01
N ILE A 37 1.00 3.20 -14.13
CA ILE A 37 0.77 4.64 -14.26
C ILE A 37 -0.73 4.89 -14.41
N THR A 38 -1.30 5.63 -13.46
CA THR A 38 -2.71 6.02 -13.46
C THR A 38 -2.83 7.54 -13.37
N GLY A 39 -3.83 8.13 -14.02
CA GLY A 39 -4.05 9.58 -13.91
C GLY A 39 -4.58 9.96 -12.54
N VAL A 40 -4.13 11.10 -12.02
CA VAL A 40 -4.64 11.66 -10.76
C VAL A 40 -6.12 12.01 -10.93
N ARG A 41 -6.94 11.68 -9.91
CA ARG A 41 -8.42 11.85 -9.90
C ARG A 41 -9.21 10.96 -10.87
N GLY A 42 -8.68 9.80 -11.24
CA GLY A 42 -9.42 8.82 -12.05
C GLY A 42 -9.50 9.17 -13.53
N VAL A 43 -8.64 10.07 -14.00
CA VAL A 43 -8.45 10.31 -15.43
C VAL A 43 -7.72 9.10 -16.03
N ALA A 44 -8.33 8.46 -17.02
CA ALA A 44 -7.70 7.34 -17.72
C ALA A 44 -6.42 7.81 -18.43
N ALA A 45 -5.38 6.99 -18.36
CA ALA A 45 -4.17 7.20 -19.15
C ALA A 45 -4.50 7.14 -20.64
N SER A 46 -3.92 8.06 -21.42
CA SER A 46 -4.17 8.19 -22.85
C SER A 46 -3.10 7.47 -23.68
N GLU A 47 -3.37 7.21 -24.96
CA GLU A 47 -2.36 6.70 -25.90
C GLU A 47 -1.15 7.65 -26.02
N GLN A 48 -1.36 8.97 -25.89
CA GLN A 48 -0.27 9.94 -25.88
C GLN A 48 0.67 9.74 -24.70
N THR A 49 0.10 9.43 -23.53
CA THR A 49 0.85 9.10 -22.31
C THR A 49 1.63 7.79 -22.51
N LEU A 50 1.06 6.80 -23.21
CA LEU A 50 1.74 5.54 -23.51
C LEU A 50 2.96 5.75 -24.42
N ILE A 51 2.83 6.57 -25.46
CA ILE A 51 3.95 6.93 -26.33
C ILE A 51 5.03 7.67 -25.54
N GLN A 52 4.64 8.60 -24.66
CA GLN A 52 5.56 9.33 -23.80
C GLN A 52 6.32 8.37 -22.86
N VAL A 53 5.63 7.44 -22.21
CA VAL A 53 6.22 6.41 -21.33
C VAL A 53 7.22 5.54 -22.11
N GLN A 54 6.85 5.06 -23.30
CA GLN A 54 7.75 4.26 -24.13
C GLN A 54 9.01 5.04 -24.52
N LYS A 55 8.85 6.31 -24.89
CA LYS A 55 9.96 7.19 -25.25
C LYS A 55 10.90 7.43 -24.07
N THR A 56 10.37 7.73 -22.89
CA THR A 56 11.17 7.93 -21.67
C THR A 56 11.94 6.66 -21.30
N LEU A 57 11.31 5.49 -21.37
CA LEU A 57 11.99 4.21 -21.10
C LEU A 57 13.11 3.93 -22.11
N GLN A 58 12.94 4.31 -23.39
CA GLN A 58 13.98 4.19 -24.41
C GLN A 58 15.13 5.18 -24.21
N GLU A 59 14.83 6.45 -23.89
CA GLU A 59 15.83 7.50 -23.64
C GLU A 59 16.73 7.14 -22.45
N GLU A 60 16.15 6.61 -21.38
CA GLU A 60 16.87 6.15 -20.18
C GLU A 60 17.47 4.74 -20.34
N LYS A 61 17.30 4.11 -21.51
CA LYS A 61 17.79 2.75 -21.83
C LYS A 61 17.32 1.68 -20.85
N ILE A 62 16.08 1.78 -20.39
CA ILE A 62 15.48 0.83 -19.46
C ILE A 62 14.76 -0.25 -20.27
N PRO A 63 15.20 -1.52 -20.22
CA PRO A 63 14.56 -2.60 -20.96
C PRO A 63 13.19 -2.92 -20.33
N ALA A 64 12.12 -2.66 -21.07
CA ALA A 64 10.76 -3.06 -20.69
C ALA A 64 10.37 -4.32 -21.48
N LYS A 65 9.82 -5.31 -20.78
CA LYS A 65 9.31 -6.56 -21.35
C LYS A 65 8.04 -6.32 -22.16
N SER A 66 7.16 -5.45 -21.65
CA SER A 66 5.95 -5.02 -22.35
C SER A 66 5.41 -3.72 -21.76
N VAL A 67 4.83 -2.85 -22.58
CA VAL A 67 4.09 -1.67 -22.12
C VAL A 67 2.73 -1.69 -22.79
N ALA A 68 1.66 -1.78 -21.99
CA ALA A 68 0.29 -1.86 -22.47
C ALA A 68 -0.62 -0.89 -21.72
N LEU A 69 -1.66 -0.41 -22.39
CA LEU A 69 -2.77 0.32 -21.75
C LEU A 69 -3.85 -0.69 -21.40
N GLU A 70 -4.07 -0.95 -20.12
CA GLU A 70 -5.05 -1.90 -19.60
C GLU A 70 -5.98 -1.15 -18.63
N GLU A 71 -7.30 -1.21 -18.85
CA GLU A 71 -8.32 -0.63 -17.96
C GLU A 71 -8.12 0.89 -17.66
N GLY A 72 -7.56 1.65 -18.60
CA GLY A 72 -7.28 3.08 -18.40
C GLY A 72 -6.04 3.35 -17.54
N ALA A 73 -5.22 2.35 -17.26
CA ALA A 73 -3.90 2.46 -16.64
C ALA A 73 -2.82 1.96 -17.61
N ILE A 74 -1.65 2.59 -17.62
CA ILE A 74 -0.50 2.05 -18.36
C ILE A 74 0.23 1.10 -17.44
N LEU A 75 0.42 -0.14 -17.91
CA LEU A 75 1.17 -1.18 -17.23
C LEU A 75 2.45 -1.46 -18.02
N ALA A 76 3.58 -1.08 -17.44
CA ALA A 76 4.91 -1.41 -17.96
C ALA A 76 5.49 -2.57 -17.14
N ARG A 77 5.84 -3.68 -17.79
CA ARG A 77 6.42 -4.89 -17.16
C ARG A 77 7.93 -4.93 -17.41
N PHE A 78 8.67 -5.42 -16.43
CA PHE A 78 10.13 -5.45 -16.40
C PHE A 78 10.62 -6.83 -15.98
N ASP A 79 11.88 -7.16 -16.30
CA ASP A 79 12.47 -8.44 -15.94
C ASP A 79 12.96 -8.47 -14.48
N THR A 80 13.27 -7.31 -13.87
CA THR A 80 13.82 -7.23 -12.52
C THR A 80 13.25 -6.07 -11.71
N THR A 81 13.28 -6.20 -10.38
CA THR A 81 12.87 -5.13 -9.44
C THR A 81 13.78 -3.90 -9.56
N ASP A 82 15.06 -4.08 -9.88
CA ASP A 82 15.99 -2.95 -10.10
C ASP A 82 15.61 -2.12 -11.33
N THR A 83 15.26 -2.78 -12.44
CA THR A 83 14.81 -2.10 -13.66
C THR A 83 13.45 -1.43 -13.45
N GLN A 84 12.56 -2.06 -12.70
CA GLN A 84 11.29 -1.48 -12.26
C GLN A 84 11.49 -0.23 -11.40
N LEU A 85 12.43 -0.24 -10.44
CA LEU A 85 12.67 0.90 -9.55
C LEU A 85 13.24 2.09 -10.32
N ARG A 86 14.21 1.85 -11.22
CA ARG A 86 14.74 2.88 -12.12
C ARG A 86 13.67 3.43 -13.04
N ALA A 87 12.81 2.55 -13.59
CA ALA A 87 11.69 2.96 -14.44
C ALA A 87 10.73 3.87 -13.67
N ARG A 88 10.40 3.53 -12.43
CA ARG A 88 9.55 4.36 -11.59
C ARG A 88 10.16 5.76 -11.40
N GLU A 89 11.44 5.85 -11.05
CA GLU A 89 12.11 7.14 -10.81
C GLU A 89 12.13 8.01 -12.08
N ALA A 90 12.50 7.43 -13.22
CA ALA A 90 12.50 8.10 -14.51
C ALA A 90 11.09 8.55 -14.95
N LEU A 91 10.07 7.71 -14.74
CA LEU A 91 8.70 8.05 -15.11
C LEU A 91 8.08 9.08 -14.16
N MET A 92 8.42 9.04 -12.88
CA MET A 92 7.97 10.01 -11.89
C MET A 92 8.51 11.42 -12.18
N SER A 93 9.76 11.53 -12.63
CA SER A 93 10.36 12.82 -12.99
C SER A 93 9.72 13.46 -14.24
N VAL A 94 9.33 12.64 -15.23
CA VAL A 94 8.75 13.12 -16.50
C VAL A 94 7.25 13.37 -16.42
N LEU A 95 6.50 12.47 -15.76
CA LEU A 95 5.03 12.56 -15.69
C LEU A 95 4.54 13.52 -14.60
N GLY A 96 5.37 13.80 -13.59
CA GLY A 96 5.11 14.73 -12.50
C GLY A 96 3.82 14.42 -11.72
N ASP A 97 3.27 15.42 -11.04
CA ASP A 97 2.12 15.28 -10.14
C ASP A 97 0.77 15.01 -10.85
N LYS A 98 0.76 14.88 -12.17
CA LYS A 98 -0.46 14.59 -12.95
C LYS A 98 -0.80 13.10 -12.96
N TYR A 99 0.19 12.24 -12.69
CA TYR A 99 0.05 10.79 -12.72
C TYR A 99 0.61 10.17 -11.45
N VAL A 100 -0.06 9.13 -10.96
CA VAL A 100 0.45 8.28 -9.89
C VAL A 100 1.23 7.14 -10.54
N VAL A 101 2.54 7.12 -10.27
CA VAL A 101 3.46 6.05 -10.71
C VAL A 101 3.70 5.11 -9.53
N ALA A 102 3.04 3.94 -9.56
CA ALA A 102 3.09 2.95 -8.49
C ALA A 102 3.89 1.71 -8.91
N LEU A 103 4.60 1.11 -7.95
CA LEU A 103 5.19 -0.21 -8.11
C LEU A 103 4.08 -1.25 -7.94
N ASN A 104 3.99 -2.20 -8.86
CA ASN A 104 3.04 -3.30 -8.86
C ASN A 104 3.75 -4.59 -9.30
N LEU A 105 3.12 -5.74 -9.08
CA LEU A 105 3.53 -7.03 -9.61
C LEU A 105 2.39 -7.56 -10.47
N ALA A 106 2.65 -7.69 -11.77
CA ALA A 106 1.66 -8.16 -12.73
C ALA A 106 1.76 -9.69 -12.88
N PRO A 107 0.64 -10.43 -12.89
CA PRO A 107 0.67 -11.85 -13.16
C PRO A 107 1.30 -12.11 -14.54
N ALA A 108 2.32 -12.96 -14.60
CA ALA A 108 2.94 -13.35 -15.87
C ALA A 108 2.15 -14.48 -16.57
N THR A 109 0.95 -14.78 -16.08
CA THR A 109 0.04 -15.79 -16.61
C THR A 109 -0.36 -15.44 -18.06
N PRO A 110 -0.19 -16.37 -19.01
CA PRO A 110 -0.61 -16.16 -20.40
C PRO A 110 -2.11 -15.88 -20.54
N ARG A 111 -2.49 -15.07 -21.54
CA ARG A 111 -3.89 -14.71 -21.82
C ARG A 111 -4.81 -15.92 -22.06
N TRP A 112 -4.29 -17.03 -22.59
CA TRP A 112 -5.09 -18.23 -22.83
C TRP A 112 -5.47 -18.98 -21.54
N LEU A 113 -4.67 -18.89 -20.47
CA LEU A 113 -5.02 -19.41 -19.15
C LEU A 113 -6.04 -18.52 -18.44
N ALA A 114 -5.87 -17.19 -18.56
CA ALA A 114 -6.86 -16.24 -18.04
C ALA A 114 -8.24 -16.43 -18.71
N ALA A 115 -8.28 -16.75 -20.01
CA ALA A 115 -9.54 -16.97 -20.75
C ALA A 115 -10.38 -18.14 -20.20
N ILE A 116 -9.75 -19.15 -19.60
CA ILE A 116 -10.44 -20.29 -18.97
C ILE A 116 -10.67 -20.09 -17.46
N HIS A 117 -10.50 -18.85 -16.96
CA HIS A 117 -10.55 -18.53 -15.52
C HIS A 117 -9.57 -19.34 -14.67
N ALA A 118 -8.45 -19.77 -15.26
CA ALA A 118 -7.35 -20.40 -14.54
C ALA A 118 -6.41 -19.31 -14.01
N ASP A 119 -6.90 -18.55 -13.03
CA ASP A 119 -6.11 -17.51 -12.38
C ASP A 119 -5.16 -18.12 -11.34
N PRO A 120 -3.93 -17.58 -11.20
CA PRO A 120 -3.02 -18.01 -10.15
C PRO A 120 -3.61 -17.69 -8.77
N MET A 121 -3.27 -18.51 -7.79
CA MET A 121 -3.71 -18.30 -6.41
C MET A 121 -3.13 -17.01 -5.86
N LYS A 122 -3.94 -16.20 -5.16
CA LYS A 122 -3.45 -15.02 -4.45
C LYS A 122 -2.59 -15.46 -3.29
N LEU A 123 -1.28 -15.32 -3.45
CA LEU A 123 -0.31 -15.64 -2.40
C LEU A 123 -0.37 -14.55 -1.30
N GLY A 124 -0.29 -14.98 -0.03
CA GLY A 124 -0.19 -14.07 1.11
C GLY A 124 1.15 -13.33 1.15
N LEU A 125 1.27 -12.33 2.03
CA LEU A 125 2.49 -11.53 2.20
C LEU A 125 3.74 -12.39 2.46
N ASP A 126 3.57 -13.47 3.22
CA ASP A 126 4.64 -14.41 3.57
C ASP A 126 5.21 -15.15 2.34
N LEU A 127 4.33 -15.52 1.41
CA LEU A 127 4.70 -16.22 0.18
C LEU A 127 5.13 -15.28 -0.95
N ARG A 128 4.69 -14.02 -0.92
CA ARG A 128 5.08 -12.97 -1.89
C ARG A 128 6.30 -12.16 -1.45
N GLY A 129 6.76 -12.32 -0.20
CA GLY A 129 7.95 -11.66 0.32
C GLY A 129 7.81 -10.15 0.43
N GLY A 130 6.79 -9.66 1.15
CA GLY A 130 6.67 -8.23 1.47
C GLY A 130 7.05 -7.90 2.92
N VAL A 131 7.16 -6.60 3.22
CA VAL A 131 7.51 -6.12 4.57
C VAL A 131 6.25 -5.95 5.43
N HIS A 132 6.25 -6.53 6.63
CA HIS A 132 5.20 -6.30 7.62
C HIS A 132 5.48 -4.98 8.35
N PHE A 133 4.72 -3.93 8.00
CA PHE A 133 4.83 -2.62 8.65
C PHE A 133 3.88 -2.55 9.84
N LEU A 134 4.44 -2.45 11.04
CA LEU A 134 3.69 -2.20 12.26
C LEU A 134 3.82 -0.71 12.62
N MET A 135 2.71 0.01 12.58
CA MET A 135 2.64 1.38 13.08
C MET A 135 2.04 1.36 14.48
N GLU A 136 2.84 1.76 15.47
CA GLU A 136 2.38 1.94 16.83
C GLU A 136 2.31 3.42 17.16
N VAL A 137 1.27 3.80 17.91
CA VAL A 137 1.15 5.14 18.44
C VAL A 137 1.88 5.17 19.77
N ASP A 138 2.86 6.07 19.90
CA ASP A 138 3.50 6.38 21.18
C ASP A 138 2.51 7.14 22.07
N MET A 139 1.81 6.39 22.92
CA MET A 139 0.80 6.91 23.83
C MET A 139 1.39 7.84 24.88
N ASP A 140 2.62 7.61 25.32
CA ASP A 140 3.26 8.44 26.34
C ASP A 140 3.55 9.83 25.78
N THR A 141 4.07 9.90 24.56
CA THR A 141 4.27 11.16 23.85
C THR A 141 2.94 11.85 23.55
N ALA A 142 1.91 11.11 23.14
CA ALA A 142 0.59 11.66 22.84
C ALA A 142 -0.08 12.28 24.09
N LEU A 143 -0.08 11.56 25.21
CA LEU A 143 -0.66 12.01 26.46
C LEU A 143 0.16 13.16 27.10
N GLY A 144 1.49 13.14 26.96
CA GLY A 144 2.36 14.24 27.37
C GLY A 144 2.08 15.54 26.59
N LYS A 145 1.85 15.44 25.27
CA LYS A 145 1.42 16.59 24.45
C LYS A 145 0.03 17.09 24.84
N LEU A 146 -0.92 16.19 25.09
CA LEU A 146 -2.26 16.56 25.57
C LEU A 146 -2.22 17.30 26.91
N GLN A 147 -1.40 16.84 27.86
CA GLN A 147 -1.19 17.57 29.12
C GLN A 147 -0.69 18.99 28.88
N GLU A 148 0.28 19.18 27.98
CA GLU A 148 0.85 20.50 27.68
C GLU A 148 -0.16 21.43 27.03
N GLN A 149 -0.91 20.93 26.04
CA GLN A 149 -2.02 21.67 25.43
C GLN A 149 -3.09 22.06 26.45
N ASN A 150 -3.41 21.18 27.39
CA ASN A 150 -4.37 21.46 28.45
C ASN A 150 -3.85 22.54 29.41
N ILE A 151 -2.55 22.54 29.76
CA ILE A 151 -1.94 23.60 30.58
C ILE A 151 -2.09 24.96 29.89
N ASP A 152 -1.76 25.02 28.60
CA ASP A 152 -1.81 26.27 27.83
C ASP A 152 -3.24 26.76 27.66
N SER A 153 -4.19 25.83 27.48
CA SER A 153 -5.63 26.14 27.42
C SER A 153 -6.12 26.67 28.77
N LEU A 154 -5.80 26.00 29.88
CA LEU A 154 -6.20 26.42 31.23
C LEU A 154 -5.62 27.80 31.60
N ARG A 155 -4.38 28.09 31.22
CA ARG A 155 -3.77 29.42 31.42
C ARG A 155 -4.51 30.49 30.63
N SER A 156 -4.89 30.18 29.39
CA SER A 156 -5.65 31.09 28.52
C SER A 156 -7.04 31.36 29.11
N ASP A 157 -7.77 30.31 29.50
CA ASP A 157 -9.12 30.42 30.07
C ASP A 157 -9.14 31.21 31.39
N LEU A 158 -8.19 30.94 32.30
CA LEU A 158 -8.08 31.66 33.57
C LEU A 158 -7.75 33.14 33.35
N ARG A 159 -6.91 33.44 32.34
CA ARG A 159 -6.58 34.81 31.98
C ARG A 159 -7.77 35.54 31.35
N GLU A 160 -8.54 34.88 30.50
CA GLU A 160 -9.75 35.43 29.89
C GLU A 160 -10.82 35.72 30.95
N LYS A 161 -10.99 34.83 31.93
CA LYS A 161 -11.90 35.04 33.08
C LYS A 161 -11.36 36.01 34.13
N GLY A 162 -10.13 36.50 33.99
CA GLY A 162 -9.51 37.43 34.94
C GLY A 162 -9.18 36.81 36.30
N ILE A 163 -9.12 35.49 36.41
CA ILE A 163 -8.88 34.78 37.67
C ILE A 163 -7.37 34.68 37.92
N PRO A 164 -6.86 35.25 39.02
CA PRO A 164 -5.43 35.21 39.33
C PRO A 164 -4.99 33.81 39.77
N TYR A 165 -4.03 33.23 39.06
CA TYR A 165 -3.39 31.95 39.41
C TYR A 165 -1.88 32.12 39.62
N THR A 166 -1.29 31.27 40.44
CA THR A 166 0.14 31.32 40.79
C THR A 166 0.95 30.42 39.86
N THR A 167 0.54 29.17 39.69
CA THR A 167 1.26 28.21 38.85
C THR A 167 0.34 27.11 38.35
N VAL A 168 0.55 26.68 37.10
CA VAL A 168 -0.02 25.45 36.54
C VAL A 168 1.15 24.51 36.24
N ARG A 169 1.14 23.30 36.81
CA ARG A 169 2.21 22.30 36.65
C ARG A 169 1.66 20.96 36.18
N LYS A 170 2.51 20.21 35.47
CA LYS A 170 2.29 18.79 35.17
C LYS A 170 2.41 17.98 36.45
N GLU A 171 1.50 17.04 36.64
CA GLU A 171 1.53 16.06 37.72
C GLU A 171 1.70 14.64 37.13
N ASN A 172 2.00 13.67 37.99
CA ASN A 172 2.16 12.28 37.59
C ASN A 172 0.85 11.70 37.02
N ASN A 173 0.96 10.65 36.21
CA ASN A 173 -0.17 9.94 35.60
C ASN A 173 -1.11 10.85 34.78
N TYR A 174 -0.51 11.72 33.96
CA TYR A 174 -1.24 12.62 33.08
C TYR A 174 -2.12 13.68 33.80
N GLY A 175 -1.90 13.89 35.11
CA GLY A 175 -2.60 14.87 35.93
C GLY A 175 -2.09 16.31 35.75
N LEU A 176 -2.90 17.27 36.16
CA LEU A 176 -2.56 18.70 36.13
C LEU A 176 -2.91 19.33 37.48
N SER A 177 -2.01 20.16 37.99
CA SER A 177 -2.20 20.86 39.26
C SER A 177 -2.15 22.37 39.05
N ILE A 178 -3.16 23.07 39.60
CA ILE A 178 -3.26 24.53 39.57
C ILE A 178 -3.21 25.06 40.99
N THR A 179 -2.31 26.00 41.24
CA THR A 179 -2.20 26.71 42.51
C THR A 179 -2.77 28.12 42.37
N PHE A 180 -3.75 28.44 43.21
CA PHE A 180 -4.37 29.77 43.32
C PHE A 180 -3.81 30.54 44.52
N ARG A 181 -3.92 31.86 44.51
CA ARG A 181 -3.39 32.73 45.58
C ARG A 181 -4.27 32.74 46.82
N ASP A 182 -5.58 32.60 46.63
CA ASP A 182 -6.60 32.71 47.66
C ASP A 182 -7.77 31.75 47.38
N SER A 183 -8.53 31.41 48.43
CA SER A 183 -9.64 30.46 48.31
C SER A 183 -10.76 31.00 47.42
N LYS A 184 -10.95 32.33 47.38
CA LYS A 184 -11.92 32.98 46.49
C LYS A 184 -11.61 32.74 45.01
N ALA A 185 -10.36 32.96 44.58
CA ALA A 185 -9.97 32.72 43.19
C ALA A 185 -10.09 31.24 42.79
N ARG A 186 -9.85 30.31 43.73
CA ARG A 186 -10.10 28.88 43.49
C ARG A 186 -11.60 28.61 43.28
N ASP A 187 -12.45 29.16 44.13
CA ASP A 187 -13.91 28.93 44.07
C ASP A 187 -14.54 29.56 42.82
N GLU A 188 -13.94 30.61 42.25
CA GLU A 188 -14.33 31.20 40.96
C GLU A 188 -13.86 30.37 39.74
N ALA A 189 -12.89 29.47 39.92
CA ALA A 189 -12.28 28.68 38.85
C ALA A 189 -12.87 27.27 38.67
N ILE A 190 -13.63 26.78 39.65
CA ILE A 190 -14.35 25.48 39.65
C ILE A 190 -15.72 25.67 38.98
#